data_AF-A0A3D0NXT1-F1
#
_entry.id   AF-A0A3D0NXT1-F1
#
_cell.length_a   1.000
_cell.length_b   1.000
_cell.length_c   1.000
_cell.angle_alpha   90.00
_cell.angle_beta   90.00
_cell.angle_gamma   90.00
#
_symmetry.space_group_name_H-M   'P 1'
#
loop_
_entity.id
_entity.type
_entity.pdbx_description
1 polymer ?
#
loop_
_entity_poly.entity_id
_entity_poly.type
_entity_poly.pdbx_seq_one_letter_code
_entity_poly.pdbx_strand_id
1 'polypeptide(L)'
;MLVIHWAKQNTTSAILTNGIRPSFRRRNGAQNNSKGVYVYPFLRNKTLSGNWRRNLKNWDRKLGNYNGFVFRLQEDDFPLIAGYWFFNRSKYEDTSVQTLKELSEKYGDFFSGSILEPSPEGYQYNWEDFEIIIPKRIESNRFLKVIRDRAPRGGRSILR
;
A
#
# COMPACT_ATOMS: atom_id res chain seq x y z
N MET A 1 -7.68 1.17 -11.86
CA MET A 1 -7.86 0.59 -10.50
C MET A 1 -7.47 1.59 -9.43
N LEU A 2 -8.10 1.58 -8.24
CA LEU A 2 -7.77 2.48 -7.13
C LEU A 2 -6.81 1.82 -6.14
N VAL A 3 -5.80 2.56 -5.72
CA VAL A 3 -4.79 2.12 -4.77
C VAL A 3 -4.61 3.13 -3.64
N ILE A 4 -4.05 2.67 -2.53
CA ILE A 4 -3.75 3.48 -1.36
C ILE A 4 -2.28 3.30 -0.94
N HIS A 5 -1.57 4.42 -0.80
CA HIS A 5 -0.27 4.46 -0.12
C HIS A 5 -0.47 4.91 1.34
N TRP A 6 0.09 4.18 2.29
CA TRP A 6 0.10 4.58 3.69
C TRP A 6 1.44 5.20 4.06
N ALA A 7 1.43 6.45 4.53
CA ALA A 7 2.63 7.15 5.00
C ALA A 7 2.42 7.73 6.40
N LYS A 8 3.52 8.04 7.08
CA LYS A 8 3.47 8.65 8.42
C LYS A 8 2.75 10.00 8.36
N GLN A 9 1.96 10.32 9.38
CA GLN A 9 1.21 11.58 9.42
C GLN A 9 2.12 12.81 9.27
N ASN A 10 3.33 12.79 9.84
CA ASN A 10 4.28 13.91 9.75
C ASN A 10 4.90 14.13 8.37
N THR A 11 4.78 13.18 7.43
CA THR A 11 5.24 13.37 6.04
C THR A 11 4.15 13.94 5.12
N THR A 12 2.95 14.18 5.65
CA THR A 12 1.77 14.56 4.85
C THR A 12 2.00 15.82 4.04
N SER A 13 2.47 16.91 4.65
CA SER A 13 2.69 18.18 3.93
C SER A 13 3.74 18.02 2.83
N ALA A 14 4.81 17.27 3.10
CA ALA A 14 5.85 16.99 2.12
C ALA A 14 5.31 16.18 0.93
N ILE A 15 4.47 15.17 1.19
CA ILE A 15 3.83 14.34 0.14
C ILE A 15 2.82 15.16 -0.67
N LEU A 16 2.00 15.99 -0.02
CA LEU A 16 1.04 16.85 -0.72
C LEU A 16 1.73 17.88 -1.62
N THR A 17 2.92 18.33 -1.25
CA THR A 17 3.71 19.27 -2.05
C THR A 17 4.48 18.56 -3.16
N ASN A 18 5.14 17.45 -2.83
CA ASN A 18 6.16 16.82 -3.68
C ASN A 18 5.78 15.42 -4.19
N GLY A 19 4.56 14.96 -4.00
CA GLY A 19 4.18 13.59 -4.33
C GLY A 19 4.89 12.54 -3.48
N ILE A 20 4.75 11.26 -3.87
CA ILE A 20 5.36 10.12 -3.19
C ILE A 20 6.57 9.66 -3.99
N ARG A 21 7.76 9.69 -3.38
CA ARG A 21 9.01 9.26 -4.02
C ARG A 21 9.24 7.75 -3.81
N PRO A 22 9.78 7.02 -4.79
CA PRO A 22 10.22 5.65 -4.62
C PRO A 22 11.22 5.51 -3.48
N SER A 23 11.02 4.52 -2.63
CA SER A 23 11.93 4.22 -1.52
C SER A 23 12.07 2.72 -1.31
N PHE A 24 13.14 2.32 -0.64
CA PHE A 24 13.26 0.94 -0.16
C PHE A 24 12.40 0.75 1.09
N ARG A 25 11.67 -0.36 1.18
CA ARG A 25 11.04 -0.74 2.45
C ARG A 25 12.15 -1.00 3.49
N ARG A 26 12.23 -0.14 4.50
CA ARG A 26 13.19 -0.27 5.60
C ARG A 26 12.67 -1.30 6.59
N ARG A 27 13.12 -2.55 6.47
CA ARG A 27 13.03 -3.54 7.56
C ARG A 27 14.44 -4.10 7.77
N ASN A 28 14.99 -3.87 8.95
CA ASN A 28 16.27 -4.44 9.41
C ASN A 28 17.44 -4.31 8.41
N GLY A 29 17.57 -3.17 7.70
CA GLY A 29 18.72 -2.92 6.82
C GLY A 29 18.81 -3.80 5.56
N ALA A 30 17.83 -4.64 5.27
CA ALA A 30 17.85 -5.49 4.08
C ALA A 30 17.67 -4.67 2.79
N GLN A 31 18.72 -4.61 1.97
CA GLN A 31 18.71 -3.96 0.64
C GLN A 31 17.96 -4.76 -0.43
N ASN A 32 17.44 -5.95 -0.10
CA ASN A 32 16.83 -6.88 -1.06
C ASN A 32 15.37 -6.52 -1.44
N ASN A 33 14.85 -5.38 -0.99
CA ASN A 33 13.50 -4.95 -1.32
C ASN A 33 13.52 -4.10 -2.60
N SER A 34 12.55 -4.31 -3.50
CA SER A 34 12.42 -3.48 -4.70
C SER A 34 12.19 -2.01 -4.35
N LYS A 35 12.97 -1.10 -4.95
CA LYS A 35 12.77 0.34 -4.77
C LYS A 35 11.47 0.77 -5.46
N GLY A 36 10.53 1.34 -4.71
CA GLY A 36 9.27 1.79 -5.29
C GLY A 36 8.34 2.51 -4.33
N VAL A 37 7.19 2.88 -4.85
CA VAL A 37 6.05 3.35 -4.06
C VAL A 37 5.17 2.15 -3.78
N TYR A 38 5.17 1.71 -2.52
CA TYR A 38 4.38 0.59 -2.05
C TYR A 38 2.94 1.01 -1.85
N VAL A 39 2.03 0.34 -2.53
CA VAL A 39 0.60 0.61 -2.46
C VAL A 39 -0.19 -0.68 -2.31
N TYR A 40 -1.43 -0.53 -1.89
CA TYR A 40 -2.34 -1.63 -1.68
C TYR A 40 -3.65 -1.34 -2.41
N PRO A 41 -4.40 -2.37 -2.83
CA PRO A 41 -5.73 -2.17 -3.38
C PRO A 41 -6.59 -1.34 -2.43
N PHE A 42 -7.20 -0.28 -2.97
CA PHE A 42 -8.10 0.54 -2.19
C PHE A 42 -9.53 0.10 -2.41
N LEU A 43 -10.05 -0.65 -1.45
CA LEU A 43 -11.44 -1.07 -1.44
C LEU A 43 -12.34 -0.03 -0.78
N ARG A 44 -13.55 0.13 -1.31
CA ARG A 44 -14.61 0.90 -0.62
C ARG A 44 -15.04 0.25 0.70
N ASN A 45 -14.69 -1.01 0.93
CA ASN A 45 -14.83 -1.69 2.21
C ASN A 45 -13.80 -1.14 3.23
N LYS A 46 -14.30 -0.41 4.24
CA LYS A 46 -13.47 0.23 5.27
C LYS A 46 -12.69 -0.76 6.13
N THR A 47 -13.23 -1.95 6.36
CA THR A 47 -12.59 -2.99 7.19
C THR A 47 -11.32 -3.49 6.50
N LEU A 48 -11.43 -3.90 5.24
CA LEU A 48 -10.31 -4.42 4.45
C LEU A 48 -9.25 -3.34 4.18
N SER A 49 -9.66 -2.13 3.83
CA SER A 49 -8.75 -0.98 3.69
C SER A 49 -8.04 -0.61 5.00
N GLY A 50 -8.65 -0.93 6.15
CA GLY A 50 -8.10 -0.69 7.48
C GLY A 50 -7.07 -1.73 7.94
N ASN A 51 -7.06 -2.93 7.37
CA ASN A 51 -6.16 -4.02 7.78
C ASN A 51 -4.69 -3.66 7.54
N TRP A 52 -4.35 -3.16 6.35
CA TRP A 52 -2.97 -2.70 6.08
C TRP A 52 -2.51 -1.60 7.04
N ARG A 53 -3.38 -0.65 7.38
CA ARG A 53 -3.08 0.36 8.39
C ARG A 53 -2.84 -0.28 9.77
N ARG A 54 -3.64 -1.28 10.16
CA ARG A 54 -3.47 -2.01 11.43
C ARG A 54 -2.14 -2.79 11.43
N ASN A 55 -1.82 -3.48 10.35
CA ASN A 55 -0.58 -4.24 10.22
C ASN A 55 0.66 -3.34 10.27
N LEU A 56 0.63 -2.20 9.59
CA LEU A 56 1.71 -1.20 9.68
C LEU A 56 1.91 -0.68 11.12
N LYS A 57 0.82 -0.43 11.87
CA LYS A 57 0.91 -0.06 13.30
C LYS A 57 1.44 -1.19 14.17
N ASN A 58 1.08 -2.44 13.88
CA ASN A 58 1.53 -3.61 14.64
C ASN A 58 3.01 -3.90 14.39
N TRP A 59 3.49 -3.77 13.16
CA TRP A 59 4.87 -4.06 12.78
C TRP A 59 5.86 -3.02 13.25
N ASP A 60 5.41 -1.80 13.52
CA ASP A 60 6.26 -0.77 14.11
C ASP A 60 5.50 0.02 15.17
N ARG A 61 5.50 -0.52 16.39
CA ARG A 61 4.84 0.06 17.58
C ARG A 61 5.35 1.47 17.93
N LYS A 62 6.52 1.88 17.41
CA LYS A 62 7.07 3.23 17.61
C LYS A 62 6.50 4.24 16.61
N LEU A 63 5.81 3.79 15.55
CA LEU A 63 5.28 4.67 14.52
C LEU A 63 3.89 5.17 14.91
N GLY A 64 3.76 6.50 14.92
CA GLY A 64 2.51 7.21 15.15
C GLY A 64 1.47 6.98 14.05
N ASN A 65 0.48 7.86 13.97
CA ASN A 65 -0.62 7.69 13.01
C ASN A 65 -0.15 7.73 11.56
N TYR A 66 -0.91 7.07 10.69
CA TYR A 66 -0.65 6.99 9.25
C TYR A 66 -1.76 7.65 8.46
N ASN A 67 -1.40 8.45 7.47
CA ASN A 67 -2.34 8.97 6.49
C ASN A 67 -2.29 8.12 5.22
N GLY A 68 -3.46 7.89 4.63
CA GLY A 68 -3.62 7.17 3.38
C GLY A 68 -3.77 8.13 2.21
N PHE A 69 -3.02 7.91 1.14
CA PHE A 69 -3.08 8.69 -0.11
C PHE A 69 -3.66 7.80 -1.19
N VAL A 70 -4.90 8.10 -1.58
CA VAL A 70 -5.65 7.31 -2.57
C VAL A 70 -5.49 7.94 -3.94
N PHE A 71 -5.14 7.12 -4.92
CA PHE A 71 -5.02 7.53 -6.32
C PHE A 71 -5.37 6.39 -7.27
N ARG A 72 -5.46 6.70 -8.57
CA ARG A 72 -5.74 5.73 -9.62
C ARG A 72 -4.45 5.35 -10.33
N LEU A 73 -4.24 4.05 -10.55
CA LEU A 73 -3.18 3.55 -11.44
C LEU A 73 -3.42 4.04 -12.87
N GLN A 74 -2.35 4.46 -13.53
CA GLN A 74 -2.29 4.90 -14.92
C GLN A 74 -1.40 3.96 -15.73
N GLU A 75 -1.54 3.92 -17.06
CA GLU A 75 -0.72 3.04 -17.92
C GLU A 75 0.78 3.37 -17.79
N ASP A 76 1.09 4.64 -17.59
CA ASP A 76 2.42 5.17 -17.37
C ASP A 76 3.02 4.82 -16.00
N ASP A 77 2.28 4.15 -15.10
CA ASP A 77 2.85 3.53 -13.88
C ASP A 77 3.57 2.21 -14.17
N PHE A 78 3.29 1.57 -15.31
CA PHE A 78 3.82 0.27 -15.68
C PHE A 78 5.22 0.38 -16.33
N PRO A 79 6.04 -0.69 -16.29
CA PRO A 79 5.81 -1.94 -15.56
C PRO A 79 5.87 -1.73 -14.04
N LEU A 80 5.09 -2.52 -13.31
CA LEU A 80 5.05 -2.52 -11.84
C LEU A 80 5.17 -3.95 -11.31
N ILE A 81 5.36 -4.09 -10.00
CA ILE A 81 5.34 -5.40 -9.34
C ILE A 81 4.01 -5.55 -8.62
N ALA A 82 3.35 -6.68 -8.77
CA ALA A 82 2.13 -6.99 -8.05
C ALA A 82 2.12 -8.47 -7.65
N GLY A 83 1.68 -8.75 -6.43
CA GLY A 83 1.62 -10.11 -5.91
C GLY A 83 1.66 -10.14 -4.40
N TYR A 84 1.70 -11.34 -3.84
CA TYR A 84 1.88 -11.50 -2.41
C TYR A 84 3.29 -11.07 -1.99
N TRP A 85 3.41 -10.33 -0.88
CA TRP A 85 4.65 -9.69 -0.45
C TRP A 85 5.82 -10.66 -0.25
N PHE A 86 5.53 -11.94 0.03
CA PHE A 86 6.56 -12.95 0.21
C PHE A 86 7.14 -13.44 -1.12
N PHE A 87 6.33 -13.50 -2.19
CA PHE A 87 6.77 -13.85 -3.54
C PHE A 87 7.48 -12.68 -4.24
N ASN A 88 7.01 -11.44 -4.02
CA ASN A 88 7.63 -10.24 -4.57
C ASN A 88 9.11 -10.06 -4.15
N ARG A 89 9.57 -10.79 -3.11
CA ARG A 89 10.95 -10.75 -2.60
C ARG A 89 11.87 -11.80 -3.19
N SER A 90 11.32 -12.90 -3.71
CA SER A 90 12.10 -14.05 -4.16
C SER A 90 12.07 -14.25 -5.67
N LYS A 91 11.04 -13.73 -6.35
CA LYS A 91 10.84 -13.90 -7.80
C LYS A 91 10.27 -12.63 -8.45
N TYR A 92 11.13 -11.64 -8.63
CA TYR A 92 10.78 -10.33 -9.19
C TYR A 92 10.21 -10.44 -10.61
N GLU A 93 10.82 -11.29 -11.44
CA GLU A 93 10.45 -11.47 -12.85
C GLU A 93 9.02 -12.03 -12.98
N ASP A 94 8.66 -12.99 -12.11
CA ASP A 94 7.34 -13.64 -12.10
C ASP A 94 6.22 -12.72 -11.59
N THR A 95 6.56 -11.63 -10.91
CA THR A 95 5.62 -10.69 -10.27
C THR A 95 5.55 -9.34 -10.99
N SER A 96 6.30 -9.20 -12.08
CA SER A 96 6.26 -8.03 -12.96
C SER A 96 5.00 -8.05 -13.82
N VAL A 97 4.29 -6.93 -13.85
CA VAL A 97 3.06 -6.72 -14.63
C VAL A 97 3.31 -5.55 -15.57
N GLN A 98 2.98 -5.74 -16.85
CA GLN A 98 3.32 -4.81 -17.94
C GLN A 98 2.21 -3.83 -18.28
N THR A 99 0.95 -4.17 -18.00
CA THR A 99 -0.20 -3.34 -18.37
C THR A 99 -1.30 -3.36 -17.32
N LEU A 100 -2.19 -2.37 -17.35
CA LEU A 100 -3.38 -2.37 -16.50
C LEU A 100 -4.31 -3.54 -16.80
N LYS A 101 -4.41 -3.94 -18.07
CA LYS A 101 -5.21 -5.09 -18.50
C LYS A 101 -4.70 -6.38 -17.84
N GLU A 102 -3.40 -6.63 -17.93
CA GLU A 102 -2.77 -7.79 -17.30
C GLU A 102 -2.96 -7.79 -15.77
N LEU A 103 -2.83 -6.63 -15.12
CA LEU A 103 -3.11 -6.49 -13.69
C LEU A 103 -4.55 -6.87 -13.36
N SER A 104 -5.50 -6.47 -14.23
CA SER A 104 -6.92 -6.79 -14.07
C SER A 104 -7.23 -8.26 -14.24
N GLU A 105 -6.59 -8.92 -15.21
CA GLU A 105 -6.80 -10.33 -15.47
C GLU A 105 -6.20 -11.20 -14.35
N LYS A 106 -5.01 -10.86 -13.85
CA LYS A 106 -4.33 -11.63 -12.81
C LYS A 106 -4.84 -11.34 -11.40
N TYR A 107 -5.14 -10.08 -11.10
CA TYR A 107 -5.37 -9.60 -9.72
C TYR A 107 -6.62 -8.73 -9.59
N GLY A 108 -7.53 -8.72 -10.58
CA GLY A 108 -8.75 -7.91 -10.56
C GLY A 108 -9.62 -8.14 -9.32
N ASP A 109 -9.63 -9.36 -8.80
CA ASP A 109 -10.35 -9.70 -7.58
C ASP A 109 -9.83 -8.96 -6.35
N PHE A 110 -8.53 -8.63 -6.31
CA PHE A 110 -7.96 -7.77 -5.28
C PHE A 110 -8.53 -6.35 -5.29
N PHE A 111 -9.28 -5.96 -6.32
CA PHE A 111 -9.92 -4.64 -6.42
C PHE A 111 -11.45 -4.71 -6.36
N SER A 112 -12.05 -5.90 -6.49
CA SER A 112 -13.50 -6.09 -6.47
C SER A 112 -14.08 -5.99 -5.05
N GLY A 113 -13.28 -6.35 -4.05
CA GLY A 113 -13.71 -6.40 -2.65
C GLY A 113 -14.51 -7.63 -2.29
N SER A 114 -14.63 -8.58 -3.22
CA SER A 114 -15.04 -9.95 -2.94
C SER A 114 -13.95 -10.63 -2.11
N ILE A 115 -14.31 -11.19 -0.97
CA ILE A 115 -13.39 -12.02 -0.19
C ILE A 115 -13.20 -13.30 -1.00
N LEU A 116 -12.02 -13.48 -1.59
CA LEU A 116 -11.61 -14.75 -2.17
C LEU A 116 -11.19 -15.69 -1.03
N GLU A 117 -12.17 -16.37 -0.45
CA GLU A 117 -11.88 -17.61 0.27
C GLU A 117 -12.31 -18.80 -0.59
N PRO A 118 -11.41 -19.75 -0.90
CA PRO A 118 -9.94 -19.72 -0.80
C PRO A 118 -9.28 -19.09 -2.05
N SER A 119 -7.96 -18.86 -2.02
CA SER A 119 -7.22 -18.45 -3.21
C SER A 119 -7.31 -19.52 -4.31
N PRO A 120 -7.11 -19.18 -5.60
CA PRO A 120 -7.06 -20.16 -6.69
C PRO A 120 -6.04 -21.27 -6.47
N GLU A 121 -5.01 -21.04 -5.65
CA GLU A 121 -3.97 -22.02 -5.33
C GLU A 121 -4.28 -22.87 -4.08
N GLY A 122 -5.46 -22.74 -3.47
CA GLY A 122 -5.86 -23.56 -2.31
C GLY A 122 -5.17 -23.20 -0.99
N TYR A 123 -4.40 -22.11 -0.96
CA TYR A 123 -3.85 -21.56 0.27
C TYR A 123 -4.84 -20.54 0.85
N GLN A 124 -4.96 -20.50 2.18
CA GLN A 124 -5.57 -19.37 2.89
C GLN A 124 -4.61 -18.18 2.81
N TYR A 125 -4.45 -17.59 1.63
CA TYR A 125 -3.73 -16.34 1.52
C TYR A 125 -4.59 -15.21 2.05
N ASN A 126 -4.12 -14.56 3.10
CA ASN A 126 -4.79 -13.40 3.62
C ASN A 126 -4.66 -12.28 2.58
N TRP A 127 -5.76 -11.61 2.28
CA TRP A 127 -5.76 -10.35 1.51
C TRP A 127 -4.73 -9.33 2.01
N GLU A 128 -4.40 -9.44 3.30
CA GLU A 128 -3.37 -8.69 4.00
C GLU A 128 -1.95 -8.91 3.47
N ASP A 129 -1.75 -9.83 2.54
CA ASP A 129 -0.44 -10.14 1.99
C ASP A 129 -0.21 -9.59 0.57
N PHE A 130 -1.24 -9.10 -0.12
CA PHE A 130 -1.07 -8.58 -1.49
C PHE A 130 -0.56 -7.13 -1.50
N GLU A 131 0.56 -6.89 -2.21
CA GLU A 131 1.16 -5.57 -2.36
C GLU A 131 1.48 -5.25 -3.82
N ILE A 132 1.49 -3.96 -4.13
CA ILE A 132 1.88 -3.41 -5.43
C ILE A 132 3.04 -2.45 -5.21
N ILE A 133 4.05 -2.51 -6.07
CA ILE A 133 5.24 -1.67 -6.01
C ILE A 133 5.38 -0.94 -7.36
N ILE A 134 5.19 0.37 -7.32
CA ILE A 134 5.33 1.23 -8.50
C ILE A 134 6.75 1.79 -8.52
N PRO A 135 7.58 1.54 -9.56
CA PRO A 135 8.99 1.95 -9.57
C PRO A 135 9.18 3.46 -9.82
N LYS A 136 8.08 4.21 -10.00
CA LYS A 136 8.05 5.63 -10.36
C LYS A 136 7.49 6.49 -9.24
N ARG A 137 7.78 7.79 -9.29
CA ARG A 137 7.19 8.79 -8.40
C ARG A 137 5.71 8.96 -8.72
N ILE A 138 4.91 9.16 -7.68
CA ILE A 138 3.50 9.53 -7.81
C ILE A 138 3.36 11.02 -7.56
N GLU A 139 2.98 11.77 -8.58
CA GLU A 139 2.81 13.22 -8.47
C GLU A 139 1.62 13.59 -7.57
N SER A 140 1.73 14.73 -6.87
CA SER A 140 0.74 15.12 -5.86
C SER A 140 -0.64 15.43 -6.43
N ASN A 141 -0.70 15.93 -7.67
CA ASN A 141 -1.94 16.18 -8.40
C ASN A 141 -2.73 14.89 -8.73
N ARG A 142 -2.14 13.71 -8.57
CA ARG A 142 -2.83 12.42 -8.79
C ARG A 142 -3.67 11.98 -7.60
N PHE A 143 -3.53 12.61 -6.43
CA PHE A 143 -4.27 12.19 -5.24
C PHE A 143 -5.75 12.56 -5.35
N LEU A 144 -6.60 11.54 -5.29
CA LEU A 144 -8.05 11.69 -5.31
C LEU A 144 -8.61 11.91 -3.92
N LYS A 145 -7.96 11.36 -2.89
CA LYS A 145 -8.40 11.45 -1.50
C LYS A 145 -7.24 11.24 -0.53
N VAL A 146 -7.26 11.98 0.57
CA VAL A 146 -6.39 11.73 1.72
C VAL A 146 -7.23 11.23 2.89
N ILE A 147 -6.94 10.02 3.37
CA ILE A 147 -7.54 9.45 4.58
C ILE A 147 -6.66 9.84 5.75
N ARG A 148 -7.12 10.80 6.55
CA ARG A 148 -6.41 11.22 7.75
C ARG A 148 -6.73 10.30 8.91
N ASP A 149 -5.72 9.75 9.54
CA ASP A 149 -5.89 9.08 10.82
C ASP A 149 -5.96 10.12 11.93
N ARG A 150 -6.82 9.89 12.91
CA ARG A 150 -7.01 10.84 14.00
C ARG A 150 -5.75 10.81 14.85
N ALA A 151 -5.22 11.99 15.21
CA ALA A 151 -4.25 12.06 16.29
C ALA A 151 -4.85 11.36 17.53
N PRO A 152 -4.07 10.61 18.33
CA PRO A 152 -4.56 10.19 19.63
C PRO A 152 -5.07 11.46 20.32
N ARG A 153 -6.34 11.46 20.71
CA ARG A 153 -6.87 12.55 21.53
C ARG A 153 -5.92 12.62 22.71
N GLY A 154 -5.19 13.72 22.84
CA GLY A 154 -4.23 13.90 23.91
C GLY A 154 -4.88 13.44 25.20
N GLY A 155 -4.26 12.46 25.86
CA GLY A 155 -4.67 12.10 27.21
C GLY A 155 -4.73 13.39 27.99
N ARG A 156 -5.83 13.62 28.72
CA ARG A 156 -5.85 14.67 29.74
C ARG A 156 -4.56 14.48 30.54
N SER A 157 -3.67 15.46 30.46
CA SER A 157 -2.59 15.61 31.41
C SER A 157 -3.28 15.71 32.77
N ILE A 158 -3.29 14.59 33.50
CA ILE A 158 -3.54 14.65 34.93
C ILE A 158 -2.23 15.18 35.49
N LEU A 159 -2.14 16.51 35.55
CA LEU A 159 -1.21 17.17 36.46
C LEU A 159 -1.54 16.63 37.85
N ARG A 160 -0.61 15.86 38.40
CA ARG A 160 -0.49 15.62 39.84
C ARG A 160 0.69 16.43 40.33
#